data_AF-A0A166Z3J2-F1
#
_entry.id   AF-A0A166Z3J2-F1
#
_cell.length_a   1.000
_cell.length_b   1.000
_cell.length_c   1.000
_cell.angle_alpha   90.00
_cell.angle_beta   90.00
_cell.angle_gamma   90.00
#
_symmetry.space_group_name_H-M   'P 1'
#
loop_
_entity.id
_entity.type
_entity.pdbx_description
1 polymer ?
#
loop_
_entity_poly.entity_id
_entity_poly.type
_entity_poly.pdbx_seq_one_letter_code
_entity_poly.pdbx_strand_id
1 'polypeptide(L)'
;MADQPRTEIIECYPIGKGLDAFRASVSSVCEDKGISCTPDALGQLGEEDIQNLAIVLLSALLQLPATGILRSQTTYGTPRNDLLKLNSAISSDVFDFNRINPLLKVAIANESSDNDIWN
;
A
#
# COMPACT_ATOMS: atom_id res chain seq x y z
N MET A 1 22.29 -1.51 -21.36
CA MET A 1 21.06 -0.76 -21.06
C MET A 1 21.25 -0.23 -19.65
N ALA A 2 21.32 1.09 -19.49
CA ALA A 2 21.52 1.69 -18.17
C ALA A 2 20.32 1.32 -17.29
N ASP A 3 20.57 0.74 -16.11
CA ASP A 3 19.58 0.68 -15.04
C ASP A 3 19.19 2.13 -14.75
N GLN A 4 18.00 2.53 -15.22
CA GLN A 4 17.48 3.85 -14.90
C GLN A 4 17.25 3.88 -13.39
N PRO A 5 17.84 4.84 -12.66
CA PRO A 5 17.79 4.81 -11.21
C PRO A 5 16.34 4.89 -10.77
N ARG A 6 15.95 3.98 -9.86
CA ARG A 6 14.58 3.82 -9.36
C ARG A 6 13.94 5.15 -8.95
N THR A 7 14.75 6.05 -8.37
CA THR A 7 14.34 7.40 -7.99
C THR A 7 13.82 8.22 -9.18
N GLU A 8 14.47 8.16 -10.36
CA GLU A 8 14.00 8.83 -11.57
C GLU A 8 12.66 8.27 -12.05
N ILE A 9 12.42 6.96 -11.90
CA ILE A 9 11.14 6.33 -12.28
C ILE A 9 10.03 6.80 -11.34
N ILE A 10 10.31 6.87 -10.03
CA ILE A 10 9.35 7.35 -9.03
C ILE A 10 9.04 8.83 -9.26
N GLU A 11 10.03 9.65 -9.59
CA GLU A 11 9.83 11.07 -9.94
C GLU A 11 9.07 11.25 -11.26
N CYS A 12 9.30 10.39 -12.26
CA CYS A 12 8.55 10.43 -13.53
C CYS A 12 7.11 9.96 -13.39
N TYR A 13 6.84 9.04 -12.46
CA TYR A 13 5.53 8.44 -12.24
C TYR A 13 5.14 8.52 -10.76
N PRO A 14 4.91 9.74 -10.24
CA PRO A 14 4.54 9.91 -8.85
C PRO A 14 3.17 9.25 -8.57
N ILE A 15 3.00 8.77 -7.34
CA ILE A 15 1.75 8.19 -6.87
C ILE A 15 0.65 9.27 -6.88
N GLY A 16 1.00 10.49 -6.46
CA GLY A 16 0.10 11.65 -6.48
C GLY A 16 -1.22 11.37 -5.78
N LYS A 17 -2.33 11.47 -6.52
CA LYS A 17 -3.71 11.21 -6.04
C LYS A 17 -4.11 9.74 -6.07
N GLY A 18 -3.22 8.84 -6.47
CA GLY A 18 -3.52 7.41 -6.62
C GLY A 18 -3.98 6.73 -5.33
N LEU A 19 -3.63 7.28 -4.16
CA LEU A 19 -4.05 6.77 -2.85
C LEU A 19 -5.22 7.55 -2.23
N ASP A 20 -5.83 8.51 -2.93
CA ASP A 20 -6.94 9.31 -2.37
C ASP A 20 -8.14 8.43 -1.99
N ALA A 21 -8.45 7.43 -2.81
CA ALA A 21 -9.51 6.46 -2.50
C ALA A 21 -9.20 5.63 -1.24
N PHE A 22 -7.94 5.18 -1.10
CA PHE A 22 -7.49 4.48 0.10
C PHE A 22 -7.58 5.38 1.34
N ARG A 23 -7.10 6.62 1.25
CA ARG A 23 -7.16 7.59 2.36
C ARG A 23 -8.60 7.88 2.77
N ALA A 24 -9.52 8.00 1.81
CA ALA A 24 -10.95 8.16 2.09
C ALA A 24 -11.53 6.92 2.81
N SER A 25 -11.14 5.70 2.41
CA SER A 25 -11.54 4.48 3.11
C SER A 25 -11.00 4.44 4.55
N VAL A 26 -9.74 4.83 4.77
CA VAL A 26 -9.17 4.94 6.13
C VAL A 26 -9.99 5.92 6.96
N SER A 27 -10.23 7.13 6.45
CA SER A 27 -11.07 8.14 7.12
C SER A 27 -12.44 7.61 7.51
N SER A 28 -13.14 6.95 6.57
CA SER A 28 -14.44 6.35 6.83
C SER A 28 -14.40 5.28 7.92
N VAL A 29 -13.38 4.42 7.92
CA VAL A 29 -13.22 3.36 8.93
C VAL A 29 -12.92 3.96 10.31
N CYS A 30 -12.05 4.96 10.41
CA CYS A 30 -11.78 5.59 11.71
C CYS A 30 -13.00 6.32 12.26
N GLU A 31 -13.76 7.01 11.40
CA GLU A 31 -14.98 7.72 11.78
C GLU A 31 -16.04 6.76 12.33
N ASP A 32 -16.25 5.62 11.67
CA ASP A 32 -17.16 4.56 12.12
C ASP A 32 -16.77 4.00 13.51
N LYS A 33 -15.47 3.84 13.75
CA LYS A 33 -14.92 3.33 15.02
C LYS A 33 -14.75 4.43 16.07
N GLY A 34 -14.93 5.70 15.73
CA GLY A 34 -14.69 6.84 16.61
C GLY A 34 -13.23 7.02 17.04
N ILE A 35 -12.27 6.58 16.22
CA ILE A 35 -10.84 6.67 16.51
C ILE A 35 -10.17 7.73 15.63
N SER A 36 -8.97 8.18 16.03
CA SER A 36 -8.16 9.07 15.19
C SER A 36 -7.48 8.29 14.07
N CYS A 37 -7.50 8.79 12.82
CA CYS A 37 -6.78 8.17 11.69
C CYS A 37 -5.28 8.40 11.74
N THR A 38 -4.62 7.76 12.70
CA THR A 38 -3.16 7.75 12.79
C THR A 38 -2.62 6.37 12.42
N PRO A 39 -1.37 6.28 11.95
CA PRO A 39 -0.72 4.99 11.70
C PRO A 39 -0.73 4.06 12.93
N ASP A 40 -0.70 4.62 14.14
CA ASP A 40 -0.76 3.86 15.39
C ASP A 40 -2.15 3.33 15.71
N ALA A 41 -3.20 3.93 15.16
CA ALA A 41 -4.58 3.49 15.35
C ALA A 41 -4.91 2.20 14.59
N LEU A 42 -4.06 1.75 13.65
CA LEU A 42 -4.21 0.45 12.98
C LEU A 42 -4.27 -0.73 13.96
N GLY A 43 -3.59 -0.63 15.11
CA GLY A 43 -3.66 -1.67 16.14
C GLY A 43 -5.00 -1.74 16.88
N GLN A 44 -5.88 -0.76 16.69
CA GLN A 44 -7.23 -0.73 17.25
C GLN A 44 -8.29 -1.23 16.25
N LEU A 45 -7.91 -1.42 14.99
CA LEU A 45 -8.79 -1.94 13.95
C LEU A 45 -8.91 -3.46 14.05
N GLY A 46 -10.10 -3.98 13.71
CA GLY A 46 -10.31 -5.41 13.59
C GLY A 46 -9.59 -5.97 12.37
N GLU A 47 -9.42 -7.29 12.35
CA GLU A 47 -8.80 -8.00 11.22
C GLU A 47 -9.53 -7.75 9.89
N GLU A 48 -10.86 -7.73 9.92
CA GLU A 48 -11.71 -7.42 8.75
C GLU A 48 -11.50 -5.99 8.24
N ASP A 49 -11.37 -5.02 9.15
CA ASP A 49 -11.10 -3.62 8.79
C ASP A 49 -9.73 -3.50 8.11
N ILE A 50 -8.70 -4.14 8.69
CA ILE A 50 -7.33 -4.15 8.15
C ILE A 50 -7.31 -4.85 6.77
N GLN A 51 -8.04 -5.96 6.63
CA GLN A 51 -8.16 -6.68 5.36
C GLN A 51 -8.78 -5.81 4.27
N ASN A 52 -9.90 -5.16 4.56
CA ASN A 52 -10.56 -4.27 3.61
C ASN A 52 -9.66 -3.10 3.20
N LEU A 53 -9.00 -2.45 4.17
CA LEU A 53 -8.05 -1.37 3.88
C LEU A 53 -6.87 -1.85 3.03
N ALA A 54 -6.34 -3.04 3.31
CA ALA A 54 -5.29 -3.64 2.52
C ALA A 54 -5.72 -3.90 1.07
N ILE A 55 -6.91 -4.46 0.85
CA ILE A 55 -7.42 -4.72 -0.50
C ILE A 55 -7.57 -3.41 -1.29
N VAL A 56 -8.08 -2.36 -0.66
CA VAL A 56 -8.19 -1.03 -1.29
C VAL A 56 -6.81 -0.46 -1.62
N LEU A 57 -5.85 -0.56 -0.69
CA LEU A 57 -4.47 -0.11 -0.92
C LEU A 57 -3.82 -0.85 -2.09
N LEU A 58 -3.89 -2.18 -2.11
CA LEU A 58 -3.31 -2.99 -3.17
C LEU A 58 -3.95 -2.71 -4.52
N SER A 59 -5.27 -2.52 -4.56
CA SER A 59 -5.99 -2.15 -5.77
C SER A 59 -5.54 -0.79 -6.30
N ALA A 60 -5.38 0.19 -5.43
CA ALA A 60 -4.88 1.51 -5.78
C ALA A 60 -3.44 1.44 -6.32
N LEU A 61 -2.54 0.71 -5.63
CA LEU A 61 -1.17 0.51 -6.08
C LEU A 61 -1.12 -0.21 -7.43
N LEU A 62 -1.93 -1.25 -7.66
CA LEU A 62 -1.99 -1.97 -8.93
C LEU A 62 -2.46 -1.11 -10.12
N GLN A 63 -3.20 -0.03 -9.88
CA GLN A 63 -3.61 0.93 -10.91
C GLN A 63 -2.52 1.94 -11.28
N LEU A 64 -1.45 2.05 -10.48
CA LEU A 64 -0.37 3.00 -10.73
C LEU A 64 0.53 2.53 -11.89
N PRO A 65 0.94 3.44 -12.79
CA PRO A 65 1.88 3.11 -13.87
C PRO A 65 3.23 2.59 -13.34
N ALA A 66 3.71 3.17 -12.22
CA ALA A 66 4.98 2.80 -11.59
C ALA A 66 5.05 1.30 -11.24
N THR A 67 3.92 0.68 -10.91
CA THR A 67 3.82 -0.73 -10.52
C THR A 67 4.27 -1.70 -11.61
N GLY A 68 4.08 -1.34 -12.87
CA GLY A 68 4.51 -2.13 -14.03
C GLY A 68 5.92 -1.81 -14.52
N ILE A 69 6.49 -0.67 -14.09
CA ILE A 69 7.76 -0.13 -14.60
C ILE A 69 8.90 -0.35 -13.61
N LEU A 70 8.60 -0.26 -12.31
CA LEU A 70 9.55 -0.51 -11.24
C LEU A 70 10.01 -1.97 -11.27
N ARG A 71 11.28 -2.20 -10.92
CA ARG A 71 11.80 -3.54 -10.63
C ARG A 71 11.57 -3.84 -9.15
N SER A 72 11.11 -5.05 -8.84
CA SER A 72 10.94 -5.49 -7.46
C SER A 72 12.30 -5.60 -6.77
N GLN A 73 12.37 -5.19 -5.50
CA GLN A 73 13.57 -5.30 -4.67
C GLN A 73 13.77 -6.71 -4.10
N THR A 74 12.69 -7.48 -3.97
CA THR A 74 12.66 -8.74 -3.19
C THR A 74 12.67 -9.99 -4.05
N THR A 75 12.31 -9.91 -5.34
CA THR A 75 12.31 -11.04 -6.26
C THR A 75 12.61 -10.59 -7.69
N TYR A 76 13.20 -11.46 -8.52
CA TYR A 76 13.32 -11.27 -9.96
C TYR A 76 11.90 -11.05 -10.55
N GLY A 77 11.52 -9.80 -10.82
CA GLY A 77 10.15 -9.46 -11.27
C GLY A 77 9.77 -7.99 -11.07
N THR A 78 8.49 -7.68 -11.28
CA THR A 78 7.91 -6.34 -11.07
C THR A 78 7.10 -6.30 -9.76
N PRO A 79 6.99 -5.14 -9.08
CA PRO A 79 6.14 -4.96 -7.91
C PRO A 79 4.70 -5.41 -8.15
N ARG A 80 4.20 -5.30 -9.38
CA ARG A 80 2.91 -5.85 -9.78
C ARG A 80 2.72 -7.32 -9.39
N ASN A 81 3.72 -8.16 -9.63
CA ASN A 81 3.61 -9.60 -9.35
C ASN A 81 3.57 -9.87 -7.84
N ASP A 82 4.35 -9.10 -7.07
CA ASP A 82 4.38 -9.23 -5.61
C ASP A 82 3.09 -8.72 -4.98
N LEU A 83 2.53 -7.60 -5.49
CA LEU A 83 1.21 -7.09 -5.08
C LEU A 83 0.09 -8.07 -5.42
N LEU A 84 0.13 -8.75 -6.58
CA LEU A 84 -0.86 -9.77 -6.94
C LEU A 84 -0.79 -11.00 -6.03
N LYS A 85 0.42 -11.46 -5.70
CA LYS A 85 0.61 -12.55 -4.72
C LYS A 85 0.12 -12.13 -3.34
N LEU A 86 0.41 -10.90 -2.92
CA LEU A 86 -0.04 -10.36 -1.64
C LEU A 86 -1.57 -10.24 -1.60
N ASN A 87 -2.20 -9.77 -2.67
CA ASN A 87 -3.66 -9.70 -2.77
C ASN A 87 -4.30 -11.10 -2.67
N SER A 88 -3.71 -12.10 -3.32
CA SER A 88 -4.16 -13.49 -3.19
C SER A 88 -3.96 -14.05 -1.77
N ALA A 89 -2.89 -13.64 -1.08
CA ALA A 89 -2.58 -14.09 0.27
C ALA A 89 -3.53 -13.47 1.29
N ILE A 90 -3.89 -12.19 1.14
CA ILE A 90 -4.80 -11.46 2.03
C ILE A 90 -6.22 -12.02 2.01
N SER A 91 -6.65 -12.59 0.88
CA SER A 91 -7.93 -13.28 0.76
C SER A 91 -7.92 -14.69 1.37
N SER A 92 -6.82 -15.13 1.99
CA SER A 92 -6.70 -16.42 2.69
C SER A 92 -6.99 -16.25 4.18
N ASP A 93 -7.72 -17.20 4.77
CA ASP A 93 -8.06 -17.23 6.20
C ASP A 93 -6.83 -17.34 7.14
N VAL A 94 -5.62 -17.55 6.60
CA VAL A 94 -4.38 -17.78 7.38
C VAL A 94 -3.38 -16.63 7.22
N PHE A 95 -3.81 -15.49 6.67
CA PHE A 95 -2.91 -14.37 6.44
C PHE A 95 -2.55 -13.64 7.74
N ASP A 96 -1.25 -13.48 8.00
CA ASP A 96 -0.77 -12.67 9.12
C ASP A 96 -0.77 -11.18 8.73
N PHE A 97 -1.83 -10.47 9.12
CA PHE A 97 -2.01 -9.03 8.86
C PHE A 97 -0.93 -8.14 9.49
N ASN A 98 -0.17 -8.65 10.47
CA ASN A 98 0.98 -7.91 11.00
C ASN A 98 2.05 -7.66 9.92
N ARG A 99 2.07 -8.47 8.85
CA ARG A 99 3.01 -8.33 7.73
C ARG A 99 2.68 -7.15 6.82
N ILE A 100 1.41 -6.72 6.73
CA ILE A 100 1.00 -5.59 5.90
C ILE A 100 0.87 -4.28 6.68
N ASN A 101 0.80 -4.35 8.01
CA ASN A 101 0.76 -3.18 8.88
C ASN A 101 1.84 -2.13 8.58
N PRO A 102 3.12 -2.47 8.32
CA PRO A 102 4.13 -1.46 7.96
C PRO A 102 3.76 -0.67 6.71
N LEU A 103 3.26 -1.35 5.67
CA LEU A 103 2.85 -0.73 4.41
C LEU A 103 1.61 0.15 4.60
N LEU A 104 0.63 -0.31 5.37
CA LEU A 104 -0.56 0.49 5.73
C LEU A 104 -0.16 1.74 6.52
N LYS A 105 0.75 1.62 7.50
CA LYS A 105 1.24 2.76 8.29
C LYS A 105 1.85 3.85 7.43
N VAL A 106 2.70 3.45 6.48
CA VAL A 106 3.30 4.37 5.50
C VAL A 106 2.22 4.97 4.61
N ALA A 107 1.29 4.18 4.09
CA ALA A 107 0.23 4.72 3.22
C ALA A 107 -0.73 5.70 3.93
N ILE A 108 -0.92 5.54 5.25
CA ILE A 108 -1.74 6.43 6.10
C ILE A 108 -0.99 7.70 6.48
N ALA A 109 0.32 7.63 6.67
CA ALA A 109 1.12 8.78 7.04
C ALA A 109 1.10 9.82 5.90
N ASN A 110 0.55 10.99 6.21
CA ASN A 110 0.29 12.05 5.22
C ASN A 110 1.58 12.62 4.61
N GLU A 111 2.72 12.42 5.26
CA GLU A 111 4.05 12.89 4.86
C GLU A 111 4.88 11.82 4.14
N SER A 112 4.34 10.62 3.93
CA SER A 112 5.09 9.55 3.29
C SER A 112 5.39 9.87 1.84
N SER A 113 6.67 9.75 1.48
CA SER A 113 7.11 9.91 0.11
C SER A 113 6.76 8.66 -0.70
N ASP A 114 6.61 8.82 -2.02
CA ASP A 114 6.38 7.70 -2.92
C ASP A 114 7.47 6.63 -2.79
N ASN A 115 8.70 7.06 -2.47
CA ASN A 115 9.81 6.15 -2.23
C ASN A 115 9.57 5.26 -1.00
N ASP A 116 8.98 5.79 0.08
CA ASP A 116 8.67 5.02 1.29
C ASP A 116 7.61 3.95 1.03
N ILE A 117 6.65 4.22 0.14
CA ILE A 117 5.59 3.25 -0.23
C ILE A 117 6.17 2.12 -1.08
N TRP A 118 7.10 2.44 -1.97
CA TRP A 118 7.71 1.43 -2.84
C TRP A 118 8.84 0.63 -2.19
N ASN A 119 9.35 1.06 -1.02
CA ASN A 119 10.56 0.50 -0.41
C ASN A 119 10.28 -0.74 0.45
#